data_AF-A0A7G8UWT6-F1
#
_entry.id   AF-A0A7G8UWT6-F1
#
_cell.length_a   1.000
_cell.length_b   1.000
_cell.length_c   1.000
_cell.angle_alpha   90.00
_cell.angle_beta   90.00
_cell.angle_gamma   90.00
#
_symmetry.space_group_name_H-M   'P 1'
#
loop_
_entity.id
_entity.type
_entity.pdbx_description
1 polymer ?
#
loop_
_entity_poly.entity_id
_entity_poly.type
_entity_poly.pdbx_seq_one_letter_code
_entity_poly.pdbx_strand_id
1 'polypeptide(L)' 'MAGIGTTGIILLVLVALLLFGPNKLPELGRAFGRTLREFKRGTNDLMDDSKDKQHSEDRMGSASIASHQETTRQVKE' A
#
# COMPACT_ATOMS: atom_id res chain seq x y z
N MET A 1 -12.88 -30.55 -19.75
CA MET A 1 -12.66 -30.80 -18.30
C MET A 1 -13.52 -29.82 -17.54
N ALA A 2 -14.62 -30.28 -16.94
CA ALA A 2 -15.50 -29.43 -16.15
C ALA A 2 -14.72 -28.95 -14.93
N GLY A 3 -14.16 -27.74 -15.01
CA GLY A 3 -13.43 -27.14 -13.92
C GLY A 3 -14.36 -27.04 -12.73
N ILE A 4 -13.90 -27.53 -11.58
CA ILE A 4 -14.32 -27.15 -10.24
C ILE A 4 -14.10 -25.64 -10.07
N GLY A 5 -14.86 -24.85 -10.81
CA GLY A 5 -14.79 -23.40 -10.79
C GLY A 5 -15.58 -22.85 -9.61
N THR A 6 -16.26 -21.75 -9.84
CA THR A 6 -17.13 -21.08 -8.86
C THR A 6 -18.12 -22.03 -8.17
N THR A 7 -18.66 -23.02 -8.90
CA THR A 7 -19.56 -24.05 -8.36
C THR A 7 -18.94 -24.87 -7.23
N GLY A 8 -17.66 -25.25 -7.36
CA GLY A 8 -16.97 -26.03 -6.33
C GLY A 8 -16.75 -25.22 -5.05
N ILE A 9 -16.37 -23.95 -5.21
CA ILE A 9 -16.20 -23.02 -4.08
C ILE A 9 -17.53 -22.80 -3.34
N ILE A 10 -18.63 -22.61 -4.06
CA ILE A 10 -19.96 -22.43 -3.46
C ILE A 10 -20.37 -23.65 -2.63
N LEU A 11 -20.10 -24.87 -3.12
CA LEU A 11 -20.42 -26.10 -2.40
C LEU A 11 -19.59 -26.23 -1.12
N LEU A 12 -18.30 -25.90 -1.17
CA LEU A 12 -17.43 -25.86 0.01
C LEU A 12 -17.92 -24.83 1.04
N VAL A 13 -18.24 -23.62 0.59
CA VAL A 13 -18.79 -22.58 1.46
C VAL A 13 -20.09 -23.04 2.11
N LEU A 14 -21.00 -23.68 1.36
CA LEU A 14 -22.26 -24.16 1.91
C LEU A 14 -22.07 -25.19 3.03
N VAL A 15 -21.15 -26.14 2.86
CA VAL A 15 -20.81 -27.12 3.90
C VAL A 15 -20.16 -26.44 5.10
N ALA A 16 -19.20 -25.53 4.87
CA ALA A 16 -18.57 -24.75 5.95
C ALA A 16 -19.59 -23.89 6.70
N LEU A 17 -20.59 -23.33 6.01
CA LEU A 17 -21.67 -22.56 6.59
C LEU A 17 -22.62 -23.40 7.43
N LEU A 18 -22.83 -24.68 7.12
CA LEU A 18 -23.59 -25.58 7.97
C LEU A 18 -22.85 -25.94 9.26
N LEU A 19 -21.52 -26.13 9.17
CA LEU A 19 -20.66 -26.45 10.31
C LEU A 19 -20.44 -25.25 11.24
N PHE A 20 -20.09 -24.10 10.67
CA PHE A 20 -19.70 -22.90 11.42
C PHE A 20 -20.83 -21.89 11.55
N GLY A 21 -21.80 -21.87 10.64
CA GLY A 21 -22.90 -20.90 10.60
C GLY A 21 -22.59 -19.63 9.76
N PRO A 22 -23.59 -19.03 9.09
CA PRO A 22 -23.44 -17.84 8.25
C PRO A 22 -23.01 -16.59 8.99
N ASN A 23 -23.22 -16.54 10.31
CA ASN A 23 -22.79 -15.40 11.12
C ASN A 23 -21.32 -15.50 11.54
N LYS A 24 -20.70 -16.71 11.54
CA LYS A 24 -19.35 -16.91 12.09
C LYS A 24 -18.24 -16.57 11.11
N LEU A 25 -18.38 -16.90 9.84
CA LEU A 25 -17.41 -16.47 8.82
C LEU A 25 -17.22 -14.95 8.73
N PRO A 26 -18.28 -14.11 8.65
CA PRO A 26 -18.12 -12.66 8.62
C PRO A 26 -17.64 -12.08 9.96
N GLU A 27 -18.00 -12.69 11.09
CA GLU A 27 -17.49 -12.31 12.41
C GLU A 27 -15.97 -12.55 12.52
N LEU A 28 -15.50 -13.74 12.12
CA LEU A 28 -14.07 -14.07 12.05
C LEU A 28 -13.32 -13.17 11.06
N GLY A 29 -13.89 -12.94 9.87
CA GLY A 29 -13.31 -12.05 8.87
C GLY A 29 -13.18 -10.60 9.36
N ARG A 30 -14.15 -10.10 10.13
CA ARG A 30 -14.07 -8.78 10.75
C ARG A 30 -12.97 -8.71 11.80
N ALA A 31 -12.86 -9.71 12.67
CA ALA A 31 -11.80 -9.78 13.68
C ALA A 31 -10.41 -9.85 13.03
N PHE A 32 -10.21 -10.80 12.10
CA PHE A 32 -8.96 -10.97 11.37
C PHE A 32 -8.61 -9.75 10.51
N GLY A 33 -9.61 -9.11 9.92
CA GLY A 33 -9.44 -7.89 9.13
C GLY A 33 -8.96 -6.70 9.96
N ARG A 34 -9.40 -6.57 11.22
CA ARG A 34 -8.87 -5.55 12.14
C ARG A 34 -7.40 -5.81 12.46
N THR A 35 -7.05 -7.06 12.79
CA THR A 35 -5.66 -7.47 13.02
C THR A 35 -4.79 -7.18 11.81
N LEU A 36 -5.23 -7.56 10.61
CA LEU A 36 -4.46 -7.35 9.38
C LEU A 36 -4.32 -5.85 9.04
N ARG A 37 -5.35 -5.04 9.33
CA ARG A 37 -5.32 -3.57 9.18
C ARG A 37 -4.28 -2.94 10.11
N GLU A 38 -4.24 -3.34 11.37
CA GLU A 38 -3.29 -2.85 12.37
C GLU A 38 -1.88 -3.33 12.06
N PHE A 39 -1.72 -4.60 11.70
CA PHE A 39 -0.45 -5.18 11.25
C PHE A 39 0.10 -4.45 10.02
N LYS A 40 -0.74 -4.18 9.02
CA LYS A 40 -0.34 -3.41 7.82
C LYS A 40 0.11 -2.00 8.19
N ARG A 41 -0.58 -1.33 9.11
CA ARG A 41 -0.21 0.02 9.56
C ARG A 41 1.13 0.03 10.27
N GLY A 42 1.34 -0.86 11.24
CA GLY A 42 2.62 -0.97 11.93
C GLY A 42 3.76 -1.35 10.98
N THR A 43 3.51 -2.28 10.04
CA THR A 43 4.51 -2.65 9.03
C THR A 43 4.84 -1.49 8.10
N ASN A 44 3.85 -0.70 7.68
CA ASN A 44 4.07 0.49 6.86
C ASN A 44 4.90 1.54 7.58
N ASP A 45 4.63 1.80 8.86
CA ASP A 45 5.35 2.77 9.69
C ASP A 45 6.84 2.40 9.78
N LEU A 46 7.13 1.11 10.04
CA LEU A 46 8.50 0.57 10.03
C LEU A 46 9.18 0.64 8.66
N MET A 47 8.41 0.54 7.57
CA MET A 47 8.93 0.67 6.21
C MET A 47 9.13 2.13 5.79
N ASP A 48 8.36 3.07 6.34
CA ASP A 48 8.41 4.50 5.99
C ASP A 48 9.59 5.20 6.66
N ASP A 49 9.95 4.81 7.89
CA ASP A 49 11.20 5.21 8.55
C ASP A 49 12.46 4.84 7.72
N SER A 50 12.35 3.87 6.82
CA SER A 50 13.42 3.51 5.87
C SER A 50 13.31 4.25 4.52
N LYS A 51 12.18 4.88 4.20
CA LYS A 51 11.91 5.57 2.92
C LYS A 51 12.05 7.09 2.97
N ASP A 52 12.08 7.70 4.16
CA ASP A 52 12.30 9.15 4.33
C ASP A 52 13.70 9.64 3.90
N LYS A 53 14.56 8.74 3.38
CA LYS A 53 15.82 9.12 2.73
C LYS A 53 15.78 9.26 1.21
N GLN A 54 14.63 9.01 0.55
CA GLN A 54 14.56 9.03 -0.93
C GLN A 54 13.64 10.09 -1.53
N HIS A 55 12.98 10.93 -0.73
CA HIS A 55 12.07 11.96 -1.26
C HIS A 55 12.46 13.39 -0.86
N SER A 56 13.77 13.67 -0.81
CA SER A 56 14.31 15.03 -0.59
C SER A 56 15.35 15.48 -1.62
N GLU A 57 15.75 14.64 -2.58
CA GLU A 57 16.79 15.03 -3.56
C GLU A 57 16.24 15.69 -4.84
N ASP A 58 14.95 15.56 -5.14
CA ASP A 58 14.39 16.03 -6.43
C ASP A 58 13.96 17.51 -6.44
N ARG A 59 14.17 18.24 -5.33
CA ARG A 59 13.87 19.69 -5.25
C ARG A 59 15.08 20.61 -5.18
N MET A 60 16.29 20.07 -5.01
CA MET A 60 17.51 20.88 -4.96
C MET A 60 18.13 21.13 -6.35
N GLY A 61 17.91 20.24 -7.31
CA GLY A 61 18.52 20.31 -8.65
C GLY A 61 18.06 21.49 -9.52
N SER A 62 16.79 21.92 -9.38
CA SER A 62 16.24 22.99 -10.24
C SER A 62 16.44 24.41 -9.69
N ALA A 63 16.68 24.58 -8.38
CA ALA A 63 16.89 25.91 -7.79
C ALA A 63 18.34 26.42 -7.90
N SER A 64 19.32 25.51 -8.07
CA SER A 64 20.74 25.89 -8.18
C SER A 64 21.17 26.28 -9.61
N ILE A 65 20.49 25.78 -10.65
CA ILE A 65 20.80 26.11 -12.05
C ILE A 65 20.30 27.51 -12.44
N ALA A 66 19.23 28.00 -11.80
CA ALA A 66 18.69 29.34 -12.06
C ALA A 66 19.58 30.47 -11.48
N SER A 67 20.25 30.24 -10.34
CA SER A 67 21.05 31.26 -9.67
C SER A 67 22.48 31.42 -10.23
N HIS A 68 22.94 30.49 -11.07
CA HIS A 68 24.25 30.60 -11.74
C HIS A 68 24.22 31.33 -13.10
N GLN A 69 23.04 31.65 -13.65
CA GLN A 69 22.94 32.26 -14.98
C GLN A 69 22.88 33.81 -14.96
N GLU A 70 22.60 34.44 -13.80
CA GLU A 70 22.50 35.91 -13.69
C GLU A 70 23.85 36.61 -13.46
N THR A 71 24.89 35.94 -12.96
CA THR A 71 26.20 36.58 -12.69
C THR A 71 27.02 36.85 -13.96
N THR A 72 26.75 36.17 -15.08
CA THR A 72 27.52 36.35 -16.33
C THR A 72 27.00 37.42 -17.28
N ARG A 73 25.90 38.13 -16.96
CA ARG A 73 25.35 39.18 -17.84
C ARG A 73 25.69 40.63 -17.44
N GLN A 74 26.33 40.87 -16.30
CA GLN A 74 26.55 42.22 -15.78
C GLN A 74 27.98 42.78 -15.96
N VAL A 75 28.85 42.14 -16.76
CA VAL A 75 30.22 42.63 -17.03
C VAL A 75 30.39 43.12 -18.48
N LYS A 76 29.30 43.21 -19.25
CA LYS A 76 29.34 43.78 -20.59
C LYS A 76 28.09 44.59 -20.83
N GLU A 77 28.05 45.80 -20.27
CA GLU A 77 27.85 47.08 -20.97
C GLU A 77 28.36 48.22 -20.07
#